data_AF-A0A5B7BFV8-F1
#
_entry.id   AF-A0A5B7BFV8-F1
#
_cell.length_a   1.000
_cell.length_b   1.000
_cell.length_c   1.000
_cell.angle_alpha   90.00
_cell.angle_beta   90.00
_cell.angle_gamma   90.00
#
_symmetry.space_group_name_H-M   'P 1'
#
loop_
_entity.id
_entity.type
_entity.pdbx_description
1 polymer ?
#
loop_
_entity_poly.entity_id
_entity_poly.type
_entity_poly.pdbx_seq_one_letter_code
_entity_poly.pdbx_strand_id
1 'polypeptide(L)'
;MYGGDEHEHDRNVNDGVVDVDVDDNDGDEDDDDEEQEITQDDAWAVISAYFEEKGLVRQQLDSFDEFIQNTMQEIVDESADIEIHPESQHNPGRHSDFVETIYRISFGQIYLSKPMMTESDGETGS
;
A
#
# COMPACT_ATOMS: atom_id res chain seq x y z
N MET A 1 -28.22 -74.56 -83.87
CA MET A 1 -27.05 -73.70 -83.62
C MET A 1 -26.87 -73.63 -82.11
N TYR A 2 -25.64 -73.87 -81.64
CA TYR A 2 -25.20 -74.19 -80.27
C TYR A 2 -25.47 -73.07 -79.25
N GLY A 3 -25.83 -73.35 -77.99
CA GLY A 3 -24.93 -73.56 -76.83
C GLY A 3 -24.70 -72.20 -76.13
N GLY A 4 -24.94 -71.96 -74.84
CA GLY A 4 -24.51 -72.70 -73.65
C GLY A 4 -23.42 -71.87 -72.95
N ASP A 5 -23.74 -71.43 -71.72
CA ASP A 5 -22.82 -71.22 -70.58
C ASP A 5 -21.90 -69.97 -70.42
N GLU A 6 -21.89 -69.54 -69.14
CA GLU A 6 -20.75 -69.09 -68.30
C GLU A 6 -20.31 -67.60 -68.19
N HIS A 7 -20.46 -67.11 -66.94
CA HIS A 7 -19.50 -66.37 -66.07
C HIS A 7 -18.89 -65.03 -66.55
N GLU A 8 -18.56 -64.01 -65.74
CA GLU A 8 -18.57 -63.73 -64.30
C GLU A 8 -18.19 -62.25 -64.09
N HIS A 9 -18.49 -61.71 -62.89
CA HIS A 9 -17.79 -60.67 -62.10
C HIS A 9 -17.07 -59.51 -62.84
N ASP A 10 -17.27 -58.25 -62.45
CA ASP A 10 -16.83 -57.79 -61.13
C ASP A 10 -17.43 -56.43 -60.70
N ARG A 11 -17.31 -56.24 -59.40
CA ARG A 11 -17.74 -55.15 -58.53
C ARG A 11 -17.14 -53.81 -58.97
N ASN A 12 -17.79 -52.68 -58.71
CA ASN A 12 -17.69 -51.98 -57.42
C ASN A 12 -18.36 -50.60 -57.50
N VAL A 13 -19.08 -50.26 -56.43
CA VAL A 13 -19.75 -48.99 -56.18
C VAL A 13 -18.70 -47.91 -55.95
N ASN A 14 -18.85 -46.74 -56.58
CA ASN A 14 -18.44 -45.48 -55.95
C ASN A 14 -19.24 -44.30 -56.53
N ASP A 15 -20.40 -44.06 -55.93
CA ASP A 15 -21.12 -42.78 -56.00
C ASP A 15 -20.33 -41.78 -55.16
N GLY A 16 -19.45 -41.03 -55.81
CA GLY A 16 -18.57 -40.06 -55.19
C GLY A 16 -19.30 -38.77 -54.85
N VAL A 17 -20.14 -38.80 -53.82
CA VAL A 17 -20.58 -37.60 -53.11
C VAL A 17 -19.44 -37.24 -52.16
N VAL A 18 -18.78 -36.12 -52.41
CA VAL A 18 -17.76 -35.56 -51.52
C VAL A 18 -18.47 -34.97 -50.33
N ASP A 19 -18.45 -35.68 -49.20
CA ASP A 19 -18.80 -35.13 -47.90
C ASP A 19 -17.79 -34.02 -47.59
N VAL A 20 -18.28 -32.77 -47.58
CA VAL A 20 -17.52 -31.63 -47.06
C VAL A 20 -17.75 -31.65 -45.55
N ASP A 21 -16.83 -32.29 -44.84
CA ASP A 21 -16.67 -32.08 -43.40
C ASP A 21 -16.23 -30.61 -43.20
N VAL A 22 -17.20 -29.70 -43.09
CA VAL A 22 -16.94 -28.39 -42.51
C VAL A 22 -16.84 -28.63 -41.01
N ASP A 23 -15.58 -28.63 -40.57
CA ASP A 23 -15.12 -28.55 -39.21
C ASP A 23 -15.79 -27.33 -38.53
N ASP A 24 -16.96 -27.56 -37.92
CA ASP A 24 -17.58 -26.65 -36.94
C ASP A 24 -16.76 -26.75 -35.64
N ASN A 25 -15.56 -26.18 -35.66
CA ASN A 25 -14.76 -25.88 -34.47
C ASN A 25 -14.51 -24.36 -34.42
N ASP A 26 -15.58 -23.58 -34.44
CA ASP A 26 -15.62 -22.35 -33.66
C ASP A 26 -16.09 -22.75 -32.27
N GLY A 27 -15.12 -23.17 -31.44
CA GLY A 27 -15.28 -23.08 -30.00
C GLY A 27 -15.36 -21.60 -29.67
N ASP A 28 -16.58 -21.05 -29.71
CA ASP A 28 -16.93 -19.91 -28.88
C ASP A 28 -16.69 -20.35 -27.43
N GLU A 29 -15.46 -20.12 -26.95
CA GLU A 29 -15.20 -19.87 -25.53
C GLU A 29 -15.91 -18.54 -25.22
N ASP A 30 -17.24 -18.58 -25.22
CA ASP A 30 -18.06 -17.48 -24.71
C ASP A 30 -17.65 -17.27 -23.24
N ASP A 31 -17.22 -16.04 -22.97
CA ASP A 31 -16.94 -15.45 -21.67
C ASP A 31 -18.11 -15.65 -20.68
N ASP A 32 -18.26 -16.86 -20.12
CA ASP A 32 -19.16 -17.18 -19.00
C ASP A 32 -18.67 -16.57 -17.65
N ASP A 33 -17.79 -15.57 -17.69
CA ASP A 33 -17.33 -14.83 -16.53
C ASP A 33 -18.24 -13.63 -16.19
N GLU A 34 -19.18 -13.25 -17.07
CA GLU A 34 -20.03 -12.06 -16.87
C GLU A 34 -21.32 -12.30 -16.06
N GLU A 35 -21.72 -13.55 -15.76
CA GLU A 35 -22.99 -13.88 -15.08
C GLU A 35 -22.85 -14.64 -13.75
N GLN A 36 -21.66 -14.65 -13.12
CA GLN A 36 -21.53 -15.15 -11.74
C GLN A 36 -22.08 -14.10 -10.76
N GLU A 37 -23.29 -14.35 -10.26
CA GLU A 37 -23.95 -13.50 -9.28
C GLU A 37 -23.09 -13.39 -8.00
N ILE A 38 -22.66 -12.18 -7.63
CA ILE A 38 -21.79 -11.94 -6.47
C ILE A 38 -22.45 -12.49 -5.21
N THR A 39 -21.82 -13.48 -4.60
CA THR A 39 -22.31 -14.15 -3.40
C THR A 39 -21.91 -13.39 -2.13
N GLN A 40 -22.53 -13.73 -1.00
CA GLN A 40 -22.08 -13.18 0.30
C GLN A 40 -20.64 -13.58 0.65
N ASP A 41 -20.18 -14.74 0.17
CA ASP A 41 -18.82 -15.21 0.42
C ASP A 41 -17.80 -14.35 -0.36
N ASP A 42 -18.15 -13.86 -1.54
CA ASP A 42 -17.34 -12.91 -2.31
C ASP A 42 -17.21 -11.56 -1.58
N ALA A 43 -18.28 -11.10 -0.92
CA ALA A 43 -18.22 -9.91 -0.09
C ALA A 43 -17.26 -10.07 1.11
N TRP A 44 -17.23 -11.25 1.74
CA TRP A 44 -16.27 -11.55 2.81
C TRP A 44 -14.82 -11.65 2.28
N ALA A 45 -14.61 -12.12 1.06
CA ALA A 45 -13.30 -12.15 0.43
C ALA A 45 -12.74 -10.72 0.24
N VAL A 46 -13.57 -9.79 -0.24
CA VAL A 46 -13.19 -8.37 -0.37
C VAL A 46 -12.90 -7.73 0.98
N ILE A 47 -13.74 -7.99 1.99
CA ILE A 47 -13.54 -7.47 3.36
C ILE A 47 -12.23 -8.02 3.95
N SER A 48 -11.96 -9.31 3.76
CA SER A 48 -10.74 -9.95 4.26
C SER A 48 -9.49 -9.38 3.58
N ALA A 49 -9.53 -9.21 2.26
CA ALA A 49 -8.44 -8.58 1.50
C ALA A 49 -8.20 -7.14 1.95
N TYR A 50 -9.25 -6.36 2.23
CA TYR A 50 -9.13 -5.01 2.77
C TYR A 50 -8.42 -4.98 4.14
N PHE A 51 -8.77 -5.88 5.06
CA PHE A 51 -8.13 -5.94 6.36
C PHE A 51 -6.73 -6.56 6.32
N GLU A 52 -6.41 -7.41 5.35
CA GLU A 52 -5.06 -7.93 5.15
C GLU A 52 -4.11 -6.83 4.64
N GLU A 53 -4.56 -5.99 3.69
CA GLU A 53 -3.76 -4.87 3.16
C GLU A 53 -3.70 -3.69 4.14
N LYS A 54 -4.85 -3.34 4.74
CA LYS A 54 -4.94 -2.16 5.61
C LYS A 54 -4.63 -2.43 7.08
N GLY A 55 -4.87 -3.64 7.57
CA GLY A 55 -4.81 -3.94 9.00
C GLY A 55 -5.99 -3.36 9.77
N LEU A 56 -6.11 -3.77 11.04
CA LEU A 56 -7.06 -3.22 11.99
C LEU A 56 -6.41 -2.03 12.71
N VAL A 57 -7.19 -1.00 13.04
CA VAL A 57 -6.74 0.15 13.86
C VAL A 57 -5.81 1.15 13.13
N ARG A 58 -5.99 1.34 11.82
CA ARG A 58 -5.21 2.30 11.03
C ARG A 58 -5.30 3.74 11.50
N GLN A 59 -6.50 4.22 11.83
CA GLN A 59 -6.70 5.62 12.23
C GLN A 59 -5.78 6.06 13.39
N GLN A 60 -5.51 5.17 14.34
CA GLN A 60 -4.62 5.49 15.46
C GLN A 60 -3.16 5.55 15.00
N LEU A 61 -2.73 4.60 14.17
CA LEU A 61 -1.39 4.60 13.58
C LEU A 61 -1.18 5.81 12.68
N ASP A 62 -2.14 6.11 11.81
CA ASP A 62 -2.10 7.25 10.90
C ASP A 62 -2.03 8.57 11.69
N SER A 63 -2.82 8.72 12.76
CA SER A 63 -2.76 9.91 13.62
C SER A 63 -1.45 10.03 14.40
N PHE A 64 -0.87 8.90 14.80
CA PHE A 64 0.42 8.87 15.49
C PHE A 64 1.55 9.23 14.52
N ASP A 65 1.52 8.68 13.31
CA ASP A 65 2.47 8.97 12.25
C ASP A 65 2.39 10.44 11.83
N GLU A 66 1.17 10.98 11.66
CA GLU A 66 0.94 12.41 11.40
C GLU A 66 1.49 13.27 12.54
N PHE A 67 1.26 12.86 13.78
CA PHE A 67 1.75 13.57 14.97
C PHE A 67 3.28 13.63 15.02
N ILE A 68 3.95 12.50 14.80
CA ILE A 68 5.41 12.40 14.84
C ILE A 68 6.06 13.13 13.65
N GLN A 69 5.46 13.06 12.46
CA GLN A 69 6.05 13.59 11.23
C GLN A 69 5.86 15.11 11.10
N ASN A 70 4.70 15.65 11.48
CA ASN A 70 4.35 17.05 11.24
C ASN A 70 4.02 17.79 12.53
N THR A 71 3.01 17.32 13.28
CA THR A 71 2.44 18.08 14.40
C THR A 71 3.46 18.43 15.47
N MET A 72 4.40 17.53 15.77
CA MET A 72 5.43 17.79 16.78
C MET A 72 6.37 18.93 16.37
N GLN A 73 6.77 19.00 15.10
CA GLN A 73 7.61 20.09 14.59
C GLN A 73 6.81 21.39 14.50
N GLU A 74 5.57 21.33 14.04
CA GLU A 74 4.67 22.50 13.99
C GLU A 74 4.50 23.16 15.36
N ILE A 75 4.34 22.36 16.42
CA ILE A 75 4.26 22.87 17.80
C ILE A 75 5.55 23.59 18.22
N VAL A 76 6.71 23.06 17.83
CA VAL A 76 8.00 23.70 18.14
C VAL A 76 8.18 24.99 17.35
N ASP A 77 7.78 25.01 16.08
CA ASP A 77 7.88 26.19 15.22
C ASP A 77 6.87 27.30 15.62
N GLU A 78 5.71 26.93 16.16
CA GLU A 78 4.72 27.88 16.71
C GLU A 78 5.20 28.48 18.04
N SER A 79 6.04 27.77 18.79
CA SER A 79 6.53 28.25 20.08
C SER A 79 7.48 29.44 19.91
N ALA A 80 7.19 30.53 20.64
CA ALA A 80 8.02 31.73 20.59
C ALA A 80 9.39 31.50 21.24
N ASP A 81 10.41 32.22 20.73
CA ASP A 81 11.73 32.26 21.33
C ASP A 81 11.65 32.70 22.80
N ILE A 82 12.39 32.03 23.67
CA ILE A 82 12.49 32.42 25.08
C ILE A 82 13.53 33.53 25.20
N GLU A 83 13.09 34.73 25.59
CA GLU A 83 13.96 35.87 25.85
C GLU A 83 14.22 36.06 27.36
N ILE A 84 15.49 36.20 27.73
CA ILE A 84 15.92 36.44 29.12
C ILE A 84 16.61 37.79 29.17
N HIS A 85 16.01 38.71 29.94
CA HIS A 85 16.55 40.03 30.25
C HIS A 85 17.12 40.00 31.68
N PRO A 86 18.45 40.10 31.86
CA PRO A 86 19.05 40.23 33.17
C PRO A 86 18.64 41.57 33.78
N GLU A 87 18.03 41.53 34.97
CA GLU A 87 17.78 42.76 35.71
C GLU A 87 19.10 43.45 36.07
N SER A 88 19.15 44.77 35.87
CA SER A 88 20.32 45.57 36.21
C SER A 88 20.50 45.57 37.73
N GLN A 89 21.42 44.77 38.25
CA GLN A 89 21.80 44.84 39.66
C GLN A 89 22.55 46.15 39.90
N HIS A 90 21.82 47.16 40.38
CA HIS A 90 22.36 48.49 40.60
C HIS A 90 23.29 48.48 41.82
N ASN A 91 24.60 48.40 41.58
CA ASN A 91 25.60 48.60 42.63
C ASN A 91 25.92 50.11 42.70
N PRO A 92 25.54 50.84 43.76
CA PRO A 92 25.79 52.27 43.85
C PRO A 92 27.31 52.53 43.90
N GLY A 93 27.84 53.20 42.86
CA GLY A 93 29.25 53.64 42.80
C GLY A 93 30.05 53.18 41.58
N ARG A 94 29.53 52.29 40.72
CA ARG A 94 30.11 52.05 39.39
C ARG A 94 29.30 52.79 38.33
N HIS A 95 29.94 53.69 37.58
CA HIS A 95 29.42 54.08 36.26
C HIS A 95 29.31 52.79 35.45
N SER A 96 28.08 52.32 35.28
CA SER A 96 27.86 51.12 34.51
C SER A 96 27.62 51.54 33.07
N ASP A 97 28.62 51.30 32.23
CA ASP A 97 28.39 51.06 30.81
C ASP A 97 27.59 49.74 30.70
N PHE A 98 26.30 49.78 31.09
CA PHE A 98 25.44 48.59 31.13
C PHE A 98 24.97 48.35 29.69
N VAL A 99 25.63 47.44 28.99
CA VAL A 99 25.08 46.88 27.75
C VAL A 99 23.97 45.93 28.17
N GLU A 100 22.72 46.29 27.88
CA GLU A 100 21.57 45.41 28.06
C GLU A 100 21.81 44.13 27.26
N THR A 101 22.14 43.03 27.95
CA THR A 101 22.46 41.75 27.32
C THR A 101 21.19 40.93 27.30
N ILE A 102 20.58 40.75 26.14
CA ILE A 102 19.39 39.91 25.96
C ILE A 102 19.85 38.53 25.51
N TYR A 103 19.46 37.48 26.24
CA TYR A 103 19.66 36.11 25.79
C TYR A 103 18.39 35.62 25.11
N ARG A 104 18.55 34.94 23.97
CA ARG A 104 17.43 34.35 23.22
C ARG A 104 17.68 32.86 23.01
N ILE A 105 16.69 32.05 23.34
CA ILE A 105 16.69 30.60 23.13
C ILE A 105 15.65 30.29 22.07
N SER A 106 16.08 29.72 20.96
CA SER A 106 15.24 29.24 19.86
C SER A 106 15.32 27.72 19.77
N PHE A 107 14.20 27.06 19.56
CA PHE A 107 14.15 25.62 19.31
C PHE A 107 14.25 25.36 17.79
N GLY A 108 14.89 24.25 17.42
CA GLY A 108 15.13 23.88 16.03
C GLY A 108 14.48 22.54 15.66
N GLN A 109 15.02 21.89 14.63
CA GLN A 109 14.53 20.60 14.15
C GLN A 109 14.58 19.53 15.25
N ILE A 110 13.47 18.81 15.42
CA ILE A 110 13.36 17.67 16.35
C ILE A 110 13.95 16.41 15.72
N TYR A 111 14.60 15.58 16.54
CA TYR A 111 15.10 14.26 16.16
C TYR A 111 14.46 13.19 17.02
N LEU A 112 13.93 12.14 16.37
CA LEU A 112 13.35 10.99 17.04
C LEU A 112 14.22 9.75 16.82
N SER A 113 14.55 9.04 17.90
CA SER A 113 15.21 7.74 17.84
C SER A 113 14.21 6.62 18.05
N LYS A 114 14.63 5.39 17.74
CA LYS A 114 13.88 4.20 18.19
C LYS A 114 13.73 4.22 19.72
N PRO A 115 12.68 3.57 20.27
CA PRO A 115 12.52 3.44 21.70
C PRO A 115 13.80 2.88 22.33
N MET A 116 14.32 3.54 23.36
CA MET A 116 15.49 3.11 24.12
C MET A 116 15.14 3.06 25.61
N MET A 117 15.65 2.05 26.31
CA MET A 117 15.57 1.96 27.77
C MET A 117 16.96 2.20 28.34
N THR A 118 17.09 3.17 29.25
CA THR A 118 18.33 3.41 30.00
C THR A 118 18.14 2.85 31.41
N GLU A 119 18.94 1.84 31.76
CA GLU A 119 18.93 1.25 33.10
C GLU A 119 19.68 2.14 34.11
N SER A 120 19.56 1.81 35.40
CA SER A 120 20.13 2.60 36.51
C SER A 120 21.66 2.75 36.46
N ASP A 121 22.33 1.88 35.71
CA ASP A 121 23.78 1.85 35.48
C ASP A 121 24.22 2.71 34.29
N GLY A 122 23.26 3.29 33.54
CA GLY A 122 23.51 4.10 32.35
C GLY A 122 23.71 3.28 31.07
N GLU A 123 23.54 1.95 31.12
CA GLU A 123 23.52 1.16 29.89
C GLU A 123 22.19 1.33 29.16
N THR A 124 22.28 1.51 27.84
CA THR A 124 21.11 1.60 26.96
C THR A 124 20.94 0.27 26.23
N GLY A 125 19.91 -0.49 26.60
CA GLY A 125 19.50 -1.68 25.85
C GLY A 125 18.91 -1.25 24.50
N SER A 126 19.52 -1.70 23.40
CA SER A 126 19.04 -1.51 22.02
C SER A 126 18.21 -2.70 21.54
#